data_AF-A0A329LQ45-F1
#
_entry.id   AF-A0A329LQ45-F1
#
_cell.length_a   1.000
_cell.length_b   1.000
_cell.length_c   1.000
_cell.angle_alpha   90.00
_cell.angle_beta   90.00
_cell.angle_gamma   90.00
#
_symmetry.space_group_name_H-M   'P 1'
#
loop_
_entity.id
_entity.type
_entity.pdbx_description
1 polymer ?
#
loop_
_entity_poly.entity_id
_entity_poly.type
_entity_poly.pdbx_seq_one_letter_code
_entity_poly.pdbx_strand_id
1 'polypeptide(L)'
;MPKSFECSVEASVSVQQIHAAYATKDFWLARLEPHGDVVELRSFDVDADGTVRATMVQDLRNAVLPPPFSRLYPRGLELVQSETWTVDQGTTARGEIRVKAHGAPGSGRSTIMVSPTSDGEHLKCSGTIQFKVPLVGGKLESLLGRQLADQIPDTLRFIAEWIGERA
;
A
#
# COMPACT_ATOMS: atom_id res chain seq x y z
N MET A 1 3.79 1.76 -17.85
CA MET A 1 4.96 0.85 -17.61
C MET A 1 5.12 0.61 -16.12
N PRO A 2 5.58 -0.57 -15.67
CA PRO A 2 5.92 -0.79 -14.27
C PRO A 2 7.02 0.16 -13.80
N LYS A 3 6.94 0.62 -12.55
CA LYS A 3 7.95 1.40 -11.83
C LYS A 3 8.44 0.59 -10.65
N SER A 4 9.74 0.38 -10.57
CA SER A 4 10.36 -0.30 -9.44
C SER A 4 10.94 0.70 -8.47
N PHE A 5 11.00 0.32 -7.21
CA PHE A 5 11.61 1.10 -6.15
C PHE A 5 12.39 0.20 -5.21
N GLU A 6 13.38 0.78 -4.56
CA GLU A 6 14.09 0.19 -3.44
C GLU A 6 14.25 1.26 -2.36
N CYS A 7 14.11 0.85 -1.11
CA CYS A 7 14.45 1.68 0.04
C CYS A 7 15.03 0.82 1.16
N SER A 8 15.68 1.49 2.11
CA SER A 8 16.24 0.87 3.30
C SER A 8 15.90 1.75 4.49
N VAL A 9 15.48 1.15 5.59
CA VAL A 9 15.19 1.83 6.85
C VAL A 9 15.91 1.11 7.99
N GLU A 10 16.29 1.82 9.05
CA GLU A 10 16.82 1.19 10.28
C GLU A 10 15.84 0.14 10.82
N ALA A 11 16.38 -1.03 11.16
CA ALA A 11 15.62 -2.14 11.71
C ALA A 11 15.39 -1.90 13.21
N SER A 12 14.34 -1.14 13.53
CA SER A 12 13.82 -1.06 14.90
C SER A 12 12.78 -2.16 15.20
N VAL A 13 12.34 -2.90 14.18
CA VAL A 13 11.33 -3.97 14.25
C VAL A 13 11.69 -5.12 13.32
N SER A 14 11.24 -6.34 13.65
CA SER A 14 11.45 -7.53 12.83
C SER A 14 10.37 -7.72 11.76
N VAL A 15 10.67 -8.53 10.74
CA VAL A 15 9.69 -8.92 9.70
C VAL A 15 8.45 -9.60 10.32
N GLN A 16 8.64 -10.37 11.40
CA GLN A 16 7.55 -11.02 12.10
C GLN A 16 6.67 -10.01 12.85
N GLN A 17 7.27 -8.97 13.44
CA GLN A 17 6.51 -7.88 14.07
C GLN A 17 5.72 -7.08 13.03
N ILE A 18 6.31 -6.81 11.86
CA ILE A 18 5.60 -6.17 10.74
C ILE A 18 4.40 -7.01 10.30
N HIS A 19 4.59 -8.31 10.10
CA HIS A 19 3.48 -9.21 9.72
C HIS A 19 2.41 -9.31 10.82
N ALA A 20 2.79 -9.40 12.09
CA ALA A 20 1.85 -9.39 13.21
C ALA A 20 1.04 -8.10 13.29
N ALA A 21 1.65 -6.94 12.98
CA ALA A 21 0.94 -5.68 12.87
C ALA A 21 -0.11 -5.74 11.73
N TYR A 22 0.28 -6.18 10.54
CA TYR A 22 -0.67 -6.38 9.42
C TYR A 22 -1.79 -7.38 9.77
N ALA A 23 -1.52 -8.39 10.60
CA ALA A 23 -2.50 -9.37 11.06
C ALA A 23 -3.45 -8.83 12.17
N THR A 24 -3.38 -7.54 12.50
CA THR A 24 -4.24 -6.90 13.50
C THR A 24 -5.14 -5.85 12.86
N LYS A 25 -6.44 -5.92 13.11
CA LYS A 25 -7.41 -4.95 12.56
C LYS A 25 -7.12 -3.50 13.00
N ASP A 26 -6.67 -3.30 14.24
CA ASP A 26 -6.37 -1.98 14.80
C ASP A 26 -5.23 -1.28 14.07
N PHE A 27 -4.25 -2.03 13.55
CA PHE A 27 -3.21 -1.47 12.69
C PHE A 27 -3.81 -0.86 11.42
N TRP A 28 -4.75 -1.55 10.77
CA TRP A 28 -5.43 -1.02 9.59
C TRP A 28 -6.25 0.23 9.92
N LEU A 29 -6.97 0.22 11.04
CA LEU A 29 -7.73 1.39 11.47
C LEU A 29 -6.81 2.59 11.74
N ALA A 30 -5.69 2.39 12.43
CA ALA A 30 -4.69 3.43 12.67
C ALA A 30 -4.03 3.94 11.38
N ARG A 31 -3.68 3.04 10.45
CA ARG A 31 -3.12 3.40 9.13
C ARG A 31 -4.07 4.28 8.32
N LEU A 32 -5.38 4.07 8.48
CA LEU A 32 -6.42 4.76 7.72
C LEU A 32 -6.95 6.02 8.40
N GLU A 33 -6.77 6.17 9.71
CA GLU A 33 -7.26 7.31 10.51
C GLU A 33 -6.94 8.68 9.88
N PRO A 34 -5.70 8.96 9.39
CA PRO A 34 -5.39 10.27 8.79
C PRO A 34 -6.20 10.59 7.53
N HIS A 35 -6.90 9.60 6.96
CA HIS A 35 -7.66 9.68 5.73
C HIS A 35 -9.15 9.32 5.95
N GLY A 36 -9.62 9.22 7.20
CA GLY A 36 -10.92 8.66 7.56
C GLY A 36 -12.14 9.32 6.91
N ASP A 37 -12.01 10.56 6.42
CA ASP A 37 -13.06 11.26 5.67
C ASP A 37 -13.29 10.69 4.26
N VAL A 38 -12.29 9.99 3.71
CA VAL A 38 -12.29 9.51 2.33
C VAL A 38 -11.94 8.03 2.20
N VAL A 39 -11.50 7.34 3.24
CA VAL A 39 -11.18 5.91 3.19
C VAL A 39 -11.84 5.14 4.33
N GLU A 40 -12.37 3.95 4.01
CA GLU A 40 -12.87 3.00 4.99
C GLU A 40 -12.22 1.62 4.82
N LEU A 41 -12.06 0.89 5.93
CA LEU A 41 -11.72 -0.53 5.92
C LEU A 41 -12.99 -1.35 5.67
N ARG A 42 -13.13 -1.86 4.45
CA ARG A 42 -14.31 -2.60 4.00
C ARG A 42 -14.33 -4.05 4.49
N SER A 43 -13.18 -4.70 4.48
CA SER A 43 -13.03 -6.06 4.99
C SER A 43 -11.61 -6.29 5.51
N PHE A 44 -11.50 -7.20 6.48
CA PHE A 44 -10.25 -7.64 7.06
C PHE A 44 -10.40 -9.10 7.49
N ASP A 45 -9.42 -9.92 7.15
CA ASP A 45 -9.42 -11.35 7.40
C ASP A 45 -7.97 -11.86 7.54
N VAL A 46 -7.79 -12.88 8.37
CA VAL A 46 -6.51 -13.56 8.55
C VAL A 46 -6.75 -15.06 8.46
N ASP A 47 -6.11 -15.71 7.49
CA ASP A 47 -6.18 -17.15 7.31
C ASP A 47 -5.47 -17.92 8.42
N ALA A 48 -5.81 -19.21 8.52
CA ALA A 48 -5.12 -20.15 9.41
C ALA A 48 -3.62 -20.29 9.12
N ASP A 49 -3.17 -19.99 7.89
CA ASP A 49 -1.76 -20.00 7.50
C ASP A 49 -1.05 -18.64 7.75
N GLY A 50 -1.77 -17.66 8.31
CA GLY A 50 -1.26 -16.31 8.57
C GLY A 50 -1.36 -15.36 7.39
N THR A 51 -1.95 -15.77 6.25
CA THR A 51 -2.21 -14.86 5.14
C THR A 51 -3.22 -13.79 5.56
N VAL A 52 -2.82 -12.53 5.49
CA VAL A 52 -3.69 -11.40 5.80
C VAL A 52 -4.34 -10.91 4.52
N ARG A 53 -5.64 -10.63 4.56
CA ARG A 53 -6.37 -9.93 3.50
C ARG A 53 -7.11 -8.73 4.05
N ALA A 54 -6.89 -7.58 3.44
CA ALA A 54 -7.64 -6.37 3.73
C ALA A 54 -8.18 -5.77 2.44
N THR A 55 -9.39 -5.21 2.50
CA THR A 55 -9.92 -4.37 1.42
C THR A 55 -10.31 -3.02 1.98
N MET A 56 -9.84 -1.97 1.34
CA MET A 56 -10.18 -0.59 1.65
C MET A 56 -10.92 0.01 0.46
N VAL A 57 -11.87 0.89 0.76
CA VAL A 57 -12.60 1.67 -0.26
C VAL A 57 -12.26 3.13 -0.03
N GLN A 58 -11.76 3.80 -1.05
CA GLN A 58 -11.46 5.22 -1.04
C GLN A 58 -12.46 5.96 -1.91
N ASP A 59 -13.25 6.83 -1.30
CA ASP A 59 -14.18 7.71 -1.98
C ASP A 59 -13.50 9.05 -2.30
N LEU A 60 -13.10 9.21 -3.56
CA LEU A 60 -12.48 10.42 -4.08
C LEU A 60 -13.49 11.31 -4.79
N ARG A 61 -14.80 11.13 -4.59
CA ARG A 61 -15.84 11.98 -5.21
C ARG A 61 -15.68 13.46 -4.87
N ASN A 62 -15.27 13.75 -3.64
CA ASN A 62 -15.04 15.11 -3.14
C ASN A 62 -13.56 15.50 -3.12
N ALA A 63 -12.66 14.59 -3.52
CA ALA A 63 -11.23 14.87 -3.55
C ALA A 63 -10.87 15.76 -4.74
N VAL A 64 -9.97 16.71 -4.53
CA VAL A 64 -9.42 17.52 -5.63
C VAL A 64 -8.47 16.63 -6.43
N LEU A 65 -9.01 16.02 -7.49
CA LEU A 65 -8.21 15.23 -8.41
C LEU A 65 -7.29 16.16 -9.23
N PRO A 66 -6.03 15.77 -9.48
CA PRO A 66 -5.15 16.54 -10.34
C PRO A 66 -5.79 16.83 -11.71
N PRO A 67 -5.47 17.97 -12.36
CA PRO A 67 -6.14 18.45 -13.58
C PRO A 67 -6.31 17.47 -14.77
N PRO A 68 -5.51 16.40 -14.98
CA PRO A 68 -5.87 15.41 -15.99
C PRO A 68 -6.92 14.39 -15.53
N PHE A 69 -7.04 14.13 -14.23
CA PHE A 69 -8.02 13.19 -13.65
C PHE A 69 -9.40 13.84 -13.54
N SER A 70 -9.52 15.10 -13.12
CA SER A 70 -10.83 15.77 -12.96
C SER A 70 -11.70 15.74 -14.23
N ARG A 71 -11.10 15.69 -15.43
CA ARG A 71 -11.79 15.54 -16.72
C ARG A 71 -12.28 14.12 -17.02
N LEU A 72 -11.58 13.11 -16.52
CA LEU A 72 -11.91 11.70 -16.71
C LEU A 72 -12.94 11.19 -15.70
N TYR A 73 -13.04 11.85 -14.55
CA TYR A 73 -13.88 11.43 -13.42
C TYR A 73 -14.85 12.56 -12.99
N PRO A 74 -15.70 13.11 -13.88
CA PRO A 74 -16.55 14.27 -13.57
C PRO A 74 -17.67 13.96 -12.56
N ARG A 75 -17.97 12.68 -12.32
CA ARG A 75 -18.94 12.20 -11.31
C ARG A 75 -18.25 11.64 -10.06
N GLY A 76 -16.96 11.90 -9.92
CA GLY A 76 -16.11 11.37 -8.88
C GLY A 76 -15.60 9.95 -9.16
N LEU A 77 -14.76 9.47 -8.26
CA LEU A 77 -13.97 8.25 -8.41
C LEU A 77 -13.99 7.49 -7.09
N GLU A 78 -14.32 6.21 -7.12
CA GLU A 78 -14.14 5.31 -5.98
C GLU A 78 -13.00 4.34 -6.32
N LEU A 79 -12.08 4.12 -5.39
CA LEU A 79 -11.00 3.14 -5.52
C LEU A 79 -11.22 2.00 -4.54
N VAL A 80 -11.25 0.78 -5.05
CA VAL A 80 -11.21 -0.43 -4.22
C VAL A 80 -9.77 -0.94 -4.22
N GLN A 81 -9.13 -0.93 -3.06
CA GLN A 81 -7.78 -1.43 -2.84
C GLN A 81 -7.85 -2.73 -2.03
N SER A 82 -7.35 -3.81 -2.60
CA SER A 82 -7.20 -5.09 -1.91
C SER A 82 -5.72 -5.36 -1.68
N GLU A 83 -5.35 -5.63 -0.44
CA GLU A 83 -4.01 -6.01 -0.04
C GLU A 83 -4.00 -7.47 0.47
N THR A 84 -2.94 -8.19 0.15
CA THR A 84 -2.66 -9.54 0.66
C THR A 84 -1.24 -9.57 1.19
N TRP A 85 -1.05 -9.93 2.46
CA TRP A 85 0.26 -9.96 3.10
C TRP A 85 0.59 -11.37 3.60
N THR A 86 1.76 -11.86 3.21
CA THR A 86 2.30 -13.17 3.61
C THR A 86 3.72 -13.01 4.14
N VAL A 87 4.25 -14.06 4.79
CA VAL A 87 5.67 -14.15 5.12
C VAL A 87 6.26 -15.39 4.45
N ASP A 88 7.22 -15.16 3.56
CA ASP A 88 7.91 -16.22 2.84
C ASP A 88 9.04 -16.76 3.73
N GLN A 89 8.95 -18.06 4.05
CA GLN A 89 9.93 -18.80 4.85
C GLN A 89 10.35 -18.13 6.17
N GLY A 90 9.46 -17.32 6.75
CA GLY A 90 9.72 -16.61 8.00
C GLY A 90 10.71 -15.44 7.89
N THR A 91 11.22 -15.09 6.71
CA THR A 91 12.31 -14.10 6.58
C THR A 91 11.92 -12.87 5.76
N THR A 92 10.93 -12.99 4.88
CA THR A 92 10.54 -11.91 3.97
C THR A 92 9.04 -11.69 4.03
N ALA A 93 8.60 -10.50 4.42
CA ALA A 93 7.19 -10.13 4.28
C ALA A 93 6.93 -9.74 2.82
N ARG A 94 5.87 -10.30 2.24
CA ARG A 94 5.45 -10.03 0.87
C ARG A 94 4.05 -9.45 0.86
N GLY A 95 3.89 -8.29 0.22
CA GLY A 95 2.61 -7.63 0.01
C GLY A 95 2.21 -7.65 -1.45
N GLU A 96 1.01 -8.12 -1.77
CA GLU A 96 0.37 -7.94 -3.07
C GLU A 96 -0.79 -6.96 -2.96
N ILE A 97 -0.75 -5.90 -3.77
CA ILE A 97 -1.74 -4.83 -3.75
C ILE A 97 -2.41 -4.78 -5.12
N ARG A 98 -3.74 -4.73 -5.14
CA ARG A 98 -4.55 -4.52 -6.35
C ARG A 98 -5.48 -3.34 -6.12
N VAL A 99 -5.49 -2.41 -7.05
CA VAL A 99 -6.39 -1.24 -7.01
C VAL A 99 -7.28 -1.27 -8.24
N LYS A 100 -8.58 -1.05 -8.05
CA LYS A 100 -9.56 -0.92 -9.13
C LYS A 100 -10.34 0.36 -8.97
N ALA A 101 -10.40 1.15 -10.05
CA ALA A 101 -11.27 2.30 -10.14
C ALA A 101 -12.70 1.88 -10.49
N HIS A 102 -13.66 2.47 -9.78
CA HIS A 102 -15.08 2.44 -10.07
C HIS A 102 -15.53 3.84 -10.49
N GLY A 103 -16.35 3.92 -11.54
CA GLY A 103 -16.79 5.19 -12.15
C GLY A 103 -15.99 5.61 -13.39
N ALA A 104 -14.78 5.10 -13.61
CA ALA A 104 -14.09 5.15 -14.91
C ALA A 104 -12.97 4.09 -15.01
N PRO A 105 -12.37 3.88 -16.20
CA PRO A 105 -11.37 2.84 -16.37
C PRO A 105 -10.05 3.23 -15.68
N GLY A 106 -9.54 2.32 -14.85
CA GLY A 106 -8.29 2.51 -14.13
C GLY A 106 -7.99 1.30 -13.25
N SER A 107 -6.74 0.86 -13.22
CA SER A 107 -6.31 -0.20 -12.31
C SER A 107 -4.85 -0.05 -11.92
N GLY A 108 -4.51 -0.58 -10.75
CA GLY A 108 -3.17 -0.64 -10.22
C GLY A 108 -2.84 -2.04 -9.74
N ARG A 109 -1.57 -2.43 -9.84
CA ARG A 109 -1.01 -3.58 -9.12
C ARG A 109 0.33 -3.20 -8.53
N SER A 110 0.59 -3.67 -7.33
CA SER A 110 1.92 -3.62 -6.74
C SER A 110 2.29 -4.92 -6.05
N THR A 111 3.59 -5.19 -6.02
CA THR A 111 4.20 -6.19 -5.16
C THR A 111 5.28 -5.51 -4.35
N ILE A 112 5.31 -5.78 -3.04
CA ILE A 112 6.27 -5.25 -2.07
C ILE A 112 6.93 -6.45 -1.37
N MET A 113 8.23 -6.38 -1.15
CA MET A 113 9.00 -7.34 -0.36
C MET A 113 9.81 -6.58 0.68
N VAL A 114 9.74 -7.02 1.93
CA VAL A 114 10.51 -6.47 3.05
C VAL A 114 11.31 -7.59 3.70
N SER A 115 12.62 -7.42 3.80
CA SER A 115 13.55 -8.41 4.37
C SER A 115 14.68 -7.71 5.13
N PRO A 116 15.25 -8.35 6.16
CA PRO A 116 16.45 -7.82 6.82
C PRO A 116 17.64 -7.77 5.86
N THR A 117 18.54 -6.82 6.06
CA THR A 117 19.88 -6.79 5.45
C THR A 117 20.79 -7.84 6.07
N SER A 118 21.94 -8.12 5.44
CA SER A 118 22.88 -9.14 5.93
C SER A 118 23.50 -8.82 7.29
N ASP A 119 23.61 -7.54 7.64
CA ASP A 119 24.06 -7.07 8.96
C ASP A 119 22.92 -7.09 10.01
N GLY A 120 21.65 -7.21 9.58
CA GLY A 120 20.48 -7.16 10.44
C GLY A 120 20.14 -5.77 10.99
N GLU A 121 20.91 -4.74 10.65
CA GLU A 121 20.74 -3.36 11.14
C GLU A 121 19.64 -2.60 10.38
N HIS A 122 19.27 -3.09 9.19
CA HIS A 122 18.27 -2.47 8.34
C HIS A 122 17.24 -3.46 7.81
N LEU A 123 16.08 -2.92 7.46
CA LEU A 123 15.11 -3.58 6.60
C LEU A 123 15.23 -3.01 5.19
N LYS A 124 15.53 -3.89 4.24
CA LYS A 124 15.43 -3.59 2.81
C LYS A 124 13.98 -3.78 2.37
N CYS A 125 13.45 -2.80 1.68
CA CYS A 125 12.16 -2.89 1.02
C CYS A 125 12.35 -2.69 -0.49
N SER A 126 11.69 -3.52 -1.28
CA SER A 126 11.68 -3.42 -2.74
C SER A 126 10.30 -3.71 -3.29
N GLY A 127 10.01 -3.17 -4.46
CA GLY A 127 8.73 -3.45 -5.07
C GLY A 127 8.60 -2.96 -6.49
N THR A 128 7.45 -3.29 -7.07
CA THR A 128 7.05 -2.82 -8.39
C THR A 128 5.62 -2.32 -8.32
N ILE A 129 5.35 -1.18 -8.96
CA ILE A 129 4.04 -0.54 -9.04
C ILE A 129 3.70 -0.37 -10.52
N GLN A 130 2.51 -0.76 -10.92
CA GLN A 130 2.03 -0.60 -12.28
C GLN A 130 0.60 -0.06 -12.28
N PHE A 131 0.38 1.05 -12.97
CA PHE A 131 -0.95 1.57 -13.28
C PHE A 131 -1.31 1.32 -14.74
N LYS A 132 -2.61 1.21 -15.00
CA LYS A 132 -3.21 1.24 -16.32
C LYS A 132 -4.39 2.20 -16.28
N VAL A 133 -4.27 3.33 -16.96
CA VAL A 133 -5.36 4.30 -17.11
C VAL A 133 -5.52 4.65 -18.59
N PRO A 134 -6.62 4.23 -19.25
CA PRO A 134 -6.83 4.53 -20.66
C PRO A 134 -6.85 6.04 -20.93
N LEU A 135 -6.38 6.44 -22.11
CA LEU A 135 -6.48 7.81 -22.67
C LEU A 135 -5.59 8.90 -22.04
N VAL A 136 -4.91 8.67 -20.91
CA VAL A 136 -4.06 9.69 -20.26
C VAL A 136 -2.55 9.54 -20.55
N GLY A 137 -2.17 8.45 -21.23
CA GLY A 137 -0.80 8.21 -21.68
C GLY A 137 0.19 7.85 -20.56
N GLY A 138 1.33 7.26 -20.94
CA GLY A 138 2.29 6.70 -19.98
C GLY A 138 2.99 7.71 -19.05
N LYS A 139 2.88 9.02 -19.33
CA LYS A 139 3.46 10.08 -18.46
C LYS A 139 2.75 10.17 -17.12
N LEU A 140 1.42 10.09 -17.11
CA LEU A 140 0.65 10.17 -15.86
C LEU A 140 0.73 8.88 -15.05
N GLU A 141 0.70 7.73 -15.72
CA GLU A 141 0.99 6.45 -15.06
C GLU A 141 2.38 6.47 -14.40
N SER A 142 3.37 7.08 -15.05
CA SER A 142 4.73 7.21 -14.51
C SER A 142 4.79 8.17 -13.33
N LEU A 143 4.04 9.28 -13.36
CA LEU A 143 3.97 10.24 -12.25
C LEU A 143 3.36 9.59 -11.01
N LEU A 144 2.21 8.90 -11.17
CA LEU A 144 1.56 8.17 -10.08
C LEU A 144 2.46 7.09 -9.49
N GLY A 145 3.11 6.31 -10.36
CA GLY A 145 4.04 5.27 -9.93
C GLY A 145 5.22 5.83 -9.13
N ARG A 146 5.72 7.02 -9.48
CA ARG A 146 6.79 7.70 -8.72
C ARG A 146 6.28 8.20 -7.37
N GLN A 147 5.17 8.93 -7.36
CA GLN A 147 4.61 9.48 -6.12
C GLN A 147 4.35 8.38 -5.09
N LEU A 148 3.81 7.23 -5.50
CA LEU A 148 3.58 6.11 -4.59
C LEU A 148 4.87 5.43 -4.14
N ALA A 149 5.87 5.32 -5.01
CA ALA A 149 7.19 4.83 -4.60
C ALA A 149 7.83 5.74 -3.54
N ASP A 150 7.67 7.06 -3.69
CA ASP A 150 8.21 8.06 -2.76
C ASP A 150 7.52 8.00 -1.37
N GLN A 151 6.30 7.44 -1.27
CA GLN A 151 5.57 7.28 0.00
C GLN A 151 5.90 5.99 0.78
N ILE A 152 6.63 5.05 0.18
CA ILE A 152 6.95 3.77 0.84
C ILE A 152 7.79 3.95 2.11
N PRO A 153 8.85 4.79 2.15
CA PRO A 153 9.63 5.00 3.36
C PRO A 153 8.77 5.51 4.54
N ASP A 154 7.82 6.39 4.27
CA ASP A 154 6.91 6.92 5.28
C ASP A 154 5.98 5.84 5.83
N THR A 155 5.50 4.94 4.96
CA THR A 155 4.68 3.79 5.37
C THR A 155 5.45 2.85 6.29
N LEU A 156 6.71 2.53 5.96
CA LEU A 156 7.55 1.66 6.79
C LEU A 156 7.85 2.28 8.15
N ARG A 157 8.13 3.58 8.18
CA ARG A 157 8.34 4.33 9.41
C ARG A 157 7.10 4.33 10.30
N PHE A 158 5.91 4.60 9.73
CA PHE A 158 4.65 4.50 10.45
C PHE A 158 4.44 3.11 11.07
N ILE A 159 4.73 2.03 10.34
CA ILE A 159 4.63 0.67 10.86
C ILE A 159 5.56 0.48 12.06
N ALA A 160 6.81 0.90 11.95
CA ALA A 160 7.80 0.77 13.02
C ALA A 160 7.39 1.58 14.27
N GLU A 161 6.92 2.81 14.09
CA GLU A 161 6.42 3.66 15.17
C GLU A 161 5.19 3.02 15.86
N TRP A 162 4.20 2.57 15.09
CA TRP A 162 3.00 1.94 15.61
C TRP A 162 3.29 0.69 16.44
N ILE A 163 4.26 -0.13 16.00
CA ILE A 163 4.76 -1.30 16.73
C ILE A 163 5.47 -0.85 18.01
N GLY A 164 6.36 0.14 17.93
CA GLY A 164 7.15 0.62 19.07
C GLY A 164 6.30 1.21 20.20
N GLU A 165 5.19 1.88 19.88
CA GLU A 165 4.23 2.39 20.87
C GLU A 165 3.46 1.28 21.62
N ARG A 166 3.47 0.05 21.10
CA ARG A 166 2.67 -1.09 21.58
C ARG A 166 3.53 -2.28 22.02
N ALA A 167 4.84 -2.09 22.09
CA ALA A 167 5.82 -3.08 22.53
C ALA A 167 5.96 -3.13 24.06
#